data_AF-A0A5K1CTB3-F1
#
_entry.id   AF-A0A5K1CTB3-F1
#
_cell.length_a   1.000
_cell.length_b   1.000
_cell.length_c   1.000
_cell.angle_alpha   90.00
_cell.angle_beta   90.00
_cell.angle_gamma   90.00
#
_symmetry.space_group_name_H-M   'P 1'
#
loop_
_entity.id
_entity.type
_entity.pdbx_description
1 polymer ?
#
loop_
_entity_poly.entity_id
_entity_poly.type
_entity_poly.pdbx_seq_one_letter_code
_entity_poly.pdbx_strand_id
1 'polypeptide(L)'
;KLTALGMGCSDNSMELDAEDSIVGLPVQDPPDEEFSSVDLTWTKLSNSSGGTDDVALILYERVDDFIFGECSNVQYPTRFHLERGRRRALGSLKKFKSDDYLEYK
;
A
#
# COMPACT_ATOMS: atom_id res chain seq x y z
N LYS A 1 11.38 -54.61 -23.50
CA LYS A 1 10.94 -54.58 -22.09
C LYS A 1 10.95 -53.14 -21.65
N LEU A 2 9.78 -52.54 -21.45
CA LEU A 2 9.61 -51.18 -20.95
C LEU A 2 9.49 -51.26 -19.42
N THR A 3 10.31 -50.49 -18.71
CA THR A 3 10.10 -50.18 -17.29
C THR A 3 10.35 -48.69 -17.13
N ALA A 4 9.25 -47.94 -17.07
CA ALA A 4 9.23 -46.60 -16.49
C ALA A 4 9.03 -46.76 -14.97
N LEU A 5 9.98 -46.27 -14.20
CA LEU A 5 9.93 -46.01 -12.76
C LEU A 5 10.54 -44.60 -12.63
N GLY A 6 9.95 -43.62 -11.97
CA GLY A 6 8.75 -43.52 -11.17
C GLY A 6 8.66 -42.06 -10.68
N MET A 7 7.55 -41.75 -10.00
CA MET A 7 7.41 -40.70 -8.97
C MET A 7 7.95 -39.31 -9.35
N GLY A 8 7.11 -38.35 -9.77
CA GLY A 8 6.08 -37.81 -8.89
C GLY A 8 6.67 -36.77 -7.95
N CYS A 9 7.10 -35.63 -8.49
CA CYS A 9 7.18 -34.38 -7.74
C CYS A 9 6.10 -33.49 -8.33
N SER A 10 4.84 -33.70 -7.91
CA SER A 10 3.90 -32.58 -7.93
C SER A 10 4.33 -31.66 -6.80
N ASP A 11 5.31 -30.81 -7.08
CA ASP A 11 5.47 -29.54 -6.39
C ASP A 11 4.26 -28.71 -6.78
N ASN A 12 3.12 -29.04 -6.17
CA ASN A 12 1.94 -28.19 -6.16
C ASN A 12 2.14 -27.16 -5.05
N SER A 13 3.27 -26.45 -5.11
CA SER A 13 3.38 -25.14 -4.52
C SER A 13 2.53 -24.26 -5.43
N MET A 14 1.22 -24.21 -5.15
CA MET A 14 0.39 -23.12 -5.66
C MET A 14 1.02 -21.86 -5.09
N GLU A 15 1.94 -21.27 -5.84
CA GLU A 15 2.42 -19.93 -5.64
C GLU A 15 1.16 -19.08 -5.76
N LEU A 16 0.59 -18.71 -4.61
CA LEU A 16 -0.56 -17.82 -4.58
C LEU A 16 -0.06 -16.52 -5.19
N ASP A 17 -0.54 -16.22 -6.39
CA ASP A 17 -0.24 -14.95 -7.04
C ASP A 17 -0.48 -13.83 -6.01
N ALA A 18 0.39 -12.82 -5.95
CA ALA A 18 0.31 -11.76 -4.93
C ALA A 18 -1.09 -11.09 -4.88
N GLU A 19 -1.81 -11.16 -6.00
CA GLU A 19 -3.19 -10.74 -6.20
C GLU A 19 -4.20 -11.57 -5.39
N ASP A 20 -4.04 -12.89 -5.28
CA ASP A 20 -4.89 -13.74 -4.44
C ASP A 20 -4.59 -13.54 -2.94
N SER A 21 -3.36 -13.15 -2.61
CA SER A 21 -2.92 -12.96 -1.24
C SER A 21 -3.48 -11.68 -0.60
N ILE A 22 -3.65 -10.60 -1.38
CA ILE A 22 -4.24 -9.34 -0.88
C ILE A 22 -5.77 -9.45 -0.66
N VAL A 23 -6.46 -10.27 -1.47
CA VAL A 23 -7.93 -10.47 -1.37
C VAL A 23 -8.33 -11.15 -0.06
N GLY A 24 -7.42 -11.89 0.57
CA GLY A 24 -7.64 -12.56 1.86
C GLY A 24 -7.42 -11.69 3.10
N LEU A 25 -6.91 -10.46 2.96
CA LEU A 25 -6.61 -9.60 4.11
C LEU A 25 -7.89 -9.06 4.75
N PRO A 26 -8.00 -9.07 6.10
CA PRO A 26 -9.12 -8.45 6.78
C PRO A 26 -9.06 -6.93 6.62
N VAL A 27 -10.17 -6.34 6.18
CA VAL A 27 -10.35 -4.89 6.20
C VAL A 27 -10.48 -4.43 7.65
N GLN A 28 -9.68 -3.43 8.03
CA GLN A 28 -9.63 -2.87 9.37
C GLN A 28 -10.35 -1.53 9.43
N ASP A 29 -11.02 -1.30 10.56
CA ASP A 29 -11.76 -0.08 10.86
C ASP A 29 -11.54 0.28 12.35
N PRO A 30 -10.38 0.87 12.71
CA PRO A 30 -10.10 1.28 14.08
C PRO A 30 -11.18 2.25 14.60
N PRO A 31 -11.63 2.12 15.87
CA PRO A 31 -12.76 2.89 16.39
C PRO A 31 -12.45 4.36 16.67
N ASP A 32 -11.17 4.71 16.77
CA ASP A 32 -10.72 6.07 17.07
C ASP A 32 -10.97 7.02 15.90
N GLU A 33 -11.21 8.30 16.20
CA GLU A 33 -11.47 9.35 15.19
C GLU A 33 -10.26 9.56 14.28
N GLU A 34 -9.05 9.46 14.84
CA GLU A 34 -7.77 9.43 14.12
C GLU A 34 -7.00 8.20 14.60
N PHE A 35 -6.29 7.53 13.69
CA PHE A 35 -5.48 6.35 14.01
C PHE A 35 -4.21 6.34 13.16
N SER A 36 -3.28 5.46 13.49
CA SER A 36 -1.94 5.44 12.88
C SER A 36 -1.46 4.01 12.65
N SER A 37 -0.23 3.88 12.14
CA SER A 37 0.37 2.59 11.83
C SER A 37 0.50 1.66 13.05
N VAL A 38 0.57 2.21 14.28
CA VAL A 38 0.63 1.39 15.51
C VAL A 38 -0.71 0.78 15.88
N ASP A 39 -1.80 1.30 15.33
CA ASP A 39 -3.17 0.86 15.60
C ASP A 39 -3.65 -0.20 14.58
N LEU A 40 -2.83 -0.45 13.56
CA LEU A 40 -3.11 -1.43 12.50
C LEU A 40 -2.43 -2.77 12.77
N THR A 41 -3.13 -3.84 12.39
CA THR A 41 -2.59 -5.19 12.33
C THR A 41 -1.92 -5.42 10.98
N TRP A 42 -0.59 -5.54 10.97
CA TRP A 42 0.20 -5.74 9.76
C TRP A 42 0.33 -7.23 9.42
N THR A 43 0.14 -7.57 8.16
CA THR A 43 0.32 -8.92 7.61
C THR A 43 1.48 -8.91 6.64
N LYS A 44 2.37 -9.89 6.76
CA LYS A 44 3.53 -10.03 5.86
C LYS A 44 3.11 -10.75 4.58
N LEU A 45 3.15 -10.04 3.45
CA LEU A 45 2.85 -10.55 2.12
C LEU A 45 4.14 -10.87 1.37
N SER A 46 4.25 -12.06 0.80
CA SER A 46 5.34 -12.36 -0.13
C SER A 46 5.05 -11.74 -1.50
N ASN A 47 6.04 -11.06 -2.08
CA ASN A 47 5.99 -10.58 -3.45
C ASN A 47 6.63 -11.60 -4.42
N SER A 48 6.29 -11.49 -5.71
CA SER A 48 6.77 -12.40 -6.76
C SER A 48 8.28 -12.37 -6.98
N SER A 49 8.97 -11.34 -6.48
CA SER A 49 10.44 -11.25 -6.53
C SER A 49 11.15 -11.93 -5.35
N GLY A 50 10.39 -12.58 -4.46
CA GLY A 50 10.90 -13.28 -3.27
C GLY A 50 11.15 -12.37 -2.06
N GLY A 51 10.72 -11.11 -2.13
CA GLY A 51 10.68 -10.20 -0.99
C GLY A 51 9.40 -10.35 -0.17
N THR A 52 9.38 -9.72 1.01
CA THR A 52 8.18 -9.68 1.84
C THR A 52 7.87 -8.25 2.25
N ASP A 53 6.63 -7.84 2.07
CA ASP A 53 6.13 -6.51 2.41
C ASP A 53 5.11 -6.62 3.55
N ASP A 54 5.22 -5.77 4.56
CA ASP A 54 4.22 -5.69 5.63
C ASP A 54 3.08 -4.78 5.16
N VAL A 55 1.86 -5.31 5.12
CA VAL A 55 0.68 -4.62 4.58
C VAL A 55 -0.49 -4.69 5.56
N ALA A 56 -1.32 -3.64 5.55
CA ALA A 56 -2.59 -3.59 6.26
C ALA A 56 -3.65 -3.01 5.32
N LEU A 57 -4.88 -3.51 5.43
CA LEU A 57 -6.00 -3.07 4.59
C LEU A 57 -6.98 -2.24 5.44
N ILE A 58 -7.28 -1.02 4.99
CA ILE A 58 -8.23 -0.12 5.64
C ILE A 58 -9.32 0.32 4.67
N LEU A 59 -10.46 0.74 5.20
CA LEU A 59 -11.51 1.36 4.39
C LEU A 59 -11.00 2.66 3.75
N TYR A 60 -11.32 2.87 2.46
CA TYR A 60 -10.92 4.09 1.74
C TYR A 60 -11.46 5.36 2.42
N GLU A 61 -12.65 5.29 3.00
CA GLU A 61 -13.30 6.40 3.71
C GLU A 61 -12.52 6.83 4.97
N ARG A 62 -11.71 5.94 5.53
CA ARG A 62 -10.91 6.15 6.74
C ARG A 62 -9.46 6.59 6.43
N VAL A 63 -9.10 6.77 5.16
CA VAL A 63 -7.73 7.13 4.75
C VAL A 63 -7.31 8.49 5.30
N ASP A 64 -8.22 9.46 5.34
CA ASP A 64 -7.93 10.79 5.88
C ASP A 64 -7.62 10.72 7.38
N ASP A 65 -8.42 9.96 8.15
CA ASP A 65 -8.21 9.73 9.59
C ASP A 65 -6.85 9.08 9.88
N PHE A 66 -6.44 8.11 9.04
CA PHE A 66 -5.11 7.50 9.10
C PHE A 66 -4.01 8.52 8.85
N ILE A 67 -4.14 9.34 7.80
CA ILE A 67 -3.14 10.34 7.44
C ILE A 67 -3.00 11.37 8.57
N PHE A 68 -4.09 11.83 9.17
CA PHE A 68 -4.05 12.78 10.27
C PHE A 68 -3.36 12.18 11.50
N GLY A 69 -3.76 10.97 11.91
CA GLY A 69 -3.16 10.28 13.05
C GLY A 69 -1.66 10.01 12.83
N GLU A 70 -1.26 9.51 11.67
CA GLU A 70 0.15 9.23 11.34
C GLU A 70 1.00 10.51 11.31
N CYS A 71 0.48 11.62 10.75
CA CYS A 71 1.18 12.90 10.69
C CYS A 71 1.37 13.55 12.07
N SER A 72 0.51 13.21 13.04
CA SER A 72 0.58 13.76 14.41
C SER A 72 1.74 13.17 15.23
N ASN A 73 2.40 12.11 14.73
CA ASN A 73 3.48 11.43 15.42
C ASN A 73 4.74 12.32 15.51
N VAL A 74 4.98 12.85 16.71
CA VAL A 74 6.14 13.72 17.03
C VAL A 74 7.50 13.03 16.87
N GLN A 75 7.58 11.70 16.94
CA GLN A 75 8.84 10.97 16.77
C GLN A 75 9.28 10.89 15.31
N TYR A 76 8.31 10.82 14.40
CA TYR A 76 8.53 10.72 12.97
C TYR A 76 7.59 11.71 12.28
N PRO A 77 7.86 13.03 12.37
CA PRO A 77 6.98 14.03 11.79
C PRO A 77 6.98 13.86 10.27
N THR A 78 6.04 13.07 9.77
CA THR A 78 5.90 12.79 8.35
C THR A 78 5.38 14.06 7.70
N ARG A 79 6.26 14.77 6.99
CA ARG A 79 5.87 15.90 6.15
C ARG A 79 5.26 15.38 4.86
N PHE A 80 4.14 14.69 4.95
CA PHE A 80 3.31 14.57 3.77
C PHE A 80 2.93 15.99 3.35
N HIS A 81 3.29 16.36 2.13
CA HIS A 81 2.71 17.53 1.50
C HIS A 81 1.25 17.17 1.21
N LEU A 82 0.40 17.24 2.24
CA LEU A 82 -1.03 17.31 2.06
C LEU A 82 -1.26 18.58 1.25
N GLU A 83 -1.28 18.46 -0.08
CA GLU A 83 -2.02 19.41 -0.89
C GLU A 83 -3.44 19.29 -0.37
N ARG A 84 -3.81 20.11 0.63
CA ARG A 84 -5.17 20.57 0.81
C ARG A 84 -5.51 21.20 -0.53
N GLY A 85 -5.99 20.36 -1.43
CA GLY A 85 -6.25 20.73 -2.80
C GLY A 85 -7.31 21.79 -2.73
N ARG A 86 -6.90 23.06 -2.78
CA ARG A 86 -7.83 24.14 -3.08
C ARG A 86 -8.45 23.69 -4.38
N ARG A 87 -9.75 23.33 -4.39
CA ARG A 87 -10.44 22.88 -5.59
C ARG A 87 -10.14 23.91 -6.68
N ARG A 88 -9.24 23.56 -7.58
CA ARG A 88 -8.85 24.47 -8.66
C ARG A 88 -10.03 24.48 -9.60
N ALA A 89 -10.44 25.67 -10.03
CA ALA A 89 -11.42 25.76 -11.10
C ALA A 89 -10.94 24.90 -12.27
N LEU A 90 -11.84 24.12 -12.85
CA LEU A 90 -11.53 23.25 -14.00
C LEU A 90 -10.80 24.09 -15.07
N GLY A 91 -9.58 23.69 -15.44
CA GLY A 91 -8.75 24.41 -16.41
C GLY A 91 -7.75 25.44 -15.83
N SER A 92 -7.67 25.64 -14.51
CA SER A 92 -6.70 26.56 -13.88
C SER A 92 -5.26 26.02 -13.84
N LEU A 93 -5.00 24.82 -14.37
CA LEU A 93 -3.65 24.27 -14.49
C LEU A 93 -2.87 25.10 -15.51
N LYS A 94 -1.83 25.82 -15.03
CA LYS A 94 -0.86 26.48 -15.91
C LYS A 94 -0.17 25.39 -16.73
N LYS A 95 -0.16 25.54 -18.06
CA LYS A 95 0.56 24.62 -18.95
C LYS A 95 2.05 24.64 -18.56
N PHE A 96 2.52 23.54 -18.00
CA PHE A 96 3.92 23.35 -17.70
C PHE A 96 4.61 22.86 -18.98
N LYS A 97 5.73 23.49 -19.36
CA LYS A 97 6.54 22.95 -20.46
C LYS A 97 7.32 21.75 -19.94
N SER A 98 7.59 20.77 -20.81
CA SER A 98 8.24 19.51 -20.44
C SER A 98 9.61 19.69 -19.75
N ASP A 99 10.26 20.83 -19.98
CA ASP A 99 11.66 21.06 -19.61
C ASP A 99 11.82 22.15 -18.54
N ASP A 100 10.73 22.66 -17.97
CA ASP A 100 10.82 23.58 -16.84
C ASP A 100 11.20 22.76 -15.59
N TYR A 101 12.42 22.92 -15.08
CA TYR A 101 12.78 22.37 -13.77
C TYR A 101 12.19 23.28 -12.70
N LEU A 102 11.45 22.70 -11.75
CA LEU A 102 11.07 23.42 -10.53
C LEU A 102 12.33 23.60 -9.67
N GLU A 103 12.97 24.76 -9.80
CA GLU A 103 14.01 25.18 -8.85
C GLU A 103 13.36 25.44 -7.49
N TYR A 104 13.73 24.61 -6.50
CA TYR A 104 13.42 24.88 -5.11
C TYR A 104 14.36 25.98 -4.59
N LYS A 105 13.79 27.03 -3.98
CA LYS A 105 14.53 28.00 -3.17
C LYS A 105 14.29 27.76 -1.69
#